data_AF-A0A937N094-F1
#
_entry.id   AF-A0A937N094-F1
#
_cell.length_a   1.000
_cell.length_b   1.000
_cell.length_c   1.000
_cell.angle_alpha   90.00
_cell.angle_beta   90.00
_cell.angle_gamma   90.00
#
_symmetry.space_group_name_H-M   'P 1'
#
loop_
_entity.id
_entity.type
_entity.pdbx_description
1 polymer ?
#
loop_
_entity_poly.entity_id
_entity_poly.type
_entity_poly.pdbx_seq_one_letter_code
_entity_poly.pdbx_strand_id
1 'polypeptide(L)'
;MSSVYCVLFSVPSHRRRVAPAWGAYGIAWFLFHNDACHNYALDVLDNQDVIVADFYSESNQRYLLAVGGSGQTSGRVTIGASKISTVDREAITIRDYQGRIFLGGGDGWWQSDTSQPLEILHEGVRPVDFIIAGQMWWRTKPIRKFGPGMRYASVENLLMENKYPEYNEKSLPNEHKPTTQAALTAAFDDFRELGSQYLRYYFADNGTMRTP
;
A
#
# COMPACT_ATOMS: atom_id res chain seq x y z
N MET A 1 -4.04 21.83 5.83
CA MET A 1 -3.26 21.80 4.59
C MET A 1 -2.25 20.68 4.74
N SER A 2 -2.55 19.49 4.19
CA SER A 2 -1.63 18.36 4.20
C SER A 2 -0.98 18.28 2.82
N SER A 3 0.35 18.37 2.76
CA SER A 3 1.10 18.13 1.53
C SER A 3 1.31 16.63 1.38
N VAL A 4 0.70 16.02 0.37
CA VAL A 4 0.96 14.63 0.00
C VAL A 4 2.15 14.62 -0.95
N TYR A 5 3.30 14.12 -0.49
CA TYR A 5 4.41 13.78 -1.36
C TYR A 5 4.28 12.29 -1.70
N CYS A 6 3.93 11.99 -2.94
CA CYS A 6 3.86 10.62 -3.43
C CYS A 6 4.74 10.50 -4.67
N VAL A 7 5.74 9.63 -4.61
CA VAL A 7 6.46 9.17 -5.80
C VAL A 7 5.83 7.83 -6.18
N LEU A 8 4.94 7.88 -7.17
CA LEU A 8 4.17 6.74 -7.63
C LEU A 8 4.84 6.23 -8.93
N PHE A 9 5.00 4.93 -9.09
CA PHE A 9 5.44 4.33 -10.36
C PHE A 9 4.39 3.33 -10.82
N SER A 10 3.91 3.48 -12.05
CA SER A 10 3.07 2.47 -12.72
C SER A 10 3.97 1.58 -13.57
N VAL A 11 3.87 0.27 -13.38
CA VAL A 11 4.61 -0.73 -14.16
C VAL A 11 3.60 -1.50 -15.01
N PRO A 12 3.68 -1.47 -16.35
CA PRO A 12 2.75 -2.19 -17.19
C PRO A 12 2.81 -3.69 -16.92
N SER A 13 1.67 -4.28 -16.56
CA SER A 13 1.55 -5.74 -16.58
C SER A 13 1.33 -6.19 -18.02
N HIS A 14 2.26 -6.95 -18.61
CA HIS A 14 1.97 -8.08 -19.52
C HIS A 14 3.25 -8.78 -20.00
N ARG A 15 3.38 -10.07 -19.63
CA ARG A 15 4.21 -11.04 -20.37
C ARG A 15 3.51 -11.36 -21.69
N ARG A 16 4.00 -10.84 -22.81
CA ARG A 16 3.91 -11.52 -24.11
C ARG A 16 5.28 -11.49 -24.79
N ARG A 17 5.85 -12.67 -25.02
CA ARG A 17 7.03 -12.87 -25.87
C ARG A 17 6.58 -12.74 -27.34
N VAL A 18 6.98 -11.66 -28.03
CA VAL A 18 7.63 -11.63 -29.37
C VAL A 18 8.29 -10.23 -29.53
N ALA A 19 9.57 -10.17 -29.93
CA ALA A 19 10.46 -8.98 -30.00
C ALA A 19 10.33 -8.22 -31.36
N PRO A 20 10.95 -7.02 -31.64
CA PRO A 20 12.10 -6.40 -30.95
C PRO A 20 12.10 -4.87 -30.67
N ALA A 21 12.94 -4.49 -29.69
CA ALA A 21 13.81 -3.31 -29.62
C ALA A 21 13.22 -1.89 -29.81
N TRP A 22 12.29 -1.48 -28.94
CA TRP A 22 12.23 -0.12 -28.37
C TRP A 22 11.75 -0.25 -26.92
N GLY A 23 12.39 0.45 -25.98
CA GLY A 23 12.21 0.26 -24.53
C GLY A 23 10.77 0.45 -24.06
N ALA A 24 10.12 -0.64 -23.66
CA ALA A 24 8.78 -0.64 -23.08
C ALA A 24 8.80 -0.33 -21.57
N TYR A 25 9.46 0.75 -21.18
CA TYR A 25 9.32 1.35 -19.84
C TYR A 25 8.70 2.73 -20.03
N GLY A 26 7.37 2.80 -20.01
CA GLY A 26 6.63 4.05 -20.15
C GLY A 26 5.90 4.37 -18.86
N ILE A 27 6.15 5.57 -18.32
CA ILE A 27 5.25 6.23 -17.37
C ILE A 27 4.03 6.66 -18.20
N ALA A 28 2.86 6.05 -17.95
CA ALA A 28 1.64 6.33 -18.69
C ALA A 28 0.86 7.55 -18.13
N TRP A 29 1.57 8.58 -17.67
CA TRP A 29 1.06 9.85 -17.12
C TRP A 29 0.65 9.83 -15.63
N PHE A 30 0.89 10.97 -14.96
CA PHE A 30 0.31 11.29 -13.65
C PHE A 30 -0.61 12.49 -13.80
N LEU A 31 -1.84 12.36 -13.33
CA LEU A 31 -2.74 13.47 -13.12
C LEU A 31 -2.95 13.61 -11.61
N PHE A 32 -2.33 14.62 -11.00
CA PHE A 32 -2.61 14.99 -9.62
C PHE A 32 -3.77 15.99 -9.64
N HIS A 33 -4.88 15.64 -9.01
CA HIS A 33 -5.91 16.61 -8.65
C HIS A 33 -5.77 16.92 -7.17
N ASN A 34 -5.49 18.18 -6.84
CA ASN A 34 -5.65 18.65 -5.47
C ASN A 34 -7.13 18.94 -5.26
N ASP A 35 -7.89 17.91 -4.92
CA ASP A 35 -9.30 18.02 -4.61
C ASP A 35 -9.51 17.78 -3.11
N ALA A 36 -10.07 18.80 -2.44
CA ALA A 36 -10.38 18.77 -1.02
C ALA A 36 -11.55 17.82 -0.67
N CYS A 37 -12.17 17.17 -1.66
CA CYS A 37 -13.38 16.37 -1.50
C CYS A 37 -13.14 14.85 -1.51
N HIS A 38 -11.91 14.35 -1.69
CA HIS A 38 -11.66 12.90 -1.63
C HIS A 38 -11.56 12.41 -0.19
N ASN A 39 -12.38 11.40 0.12
CA ASN A 39 -12.43 10.81 1.46
C ASN A 39 -11.25 9.85 1.73
N TYR A 40 -10.55 9.37 0.70
CA TYR A 40 -9.37 8.49 0.86
C TYR A 40 -8.09 9.25 0.48
N ALA A 41 -6.97 8.89 1.09
CA ALA A 41 -5.66 9.43 0.72
C ALA A 41 -5.18 8.89 -0.64
N LEU A 42 -5.55 7.65 -0.97
CA LEU A 42 -5.28 7.03 -2.27
C LEU A 42 -6.49 6.22 -2.74
N ASP A 43 -6.98 6.54 -3.93
CA ASP A 43 -7.95 5.75 -4.67
C ASP A 43 -7.23 4.96 -5.77
N VAL A 44 -7.29 3.62 -5.71
CA VAL A 44 -6.84 2.71 -6.76
C VAL A 44 -8.06 2.08 -7.40
N LEU A 45 -8.43 2.58 -8.57
CA LEU A 45 -9.62 2.14 -9.30
C LEU A 45 -9.23 1.15 -10.40
N ASP A 46 -10.23 0.46 -10.95
CA ASP A 46 -10.09 -0.41 -12.13
C ASP A 46 -8.97 -1.45 -12.07
N ASN A 47 -8.72 -1.98 -10.87
CA ASN A 47 -7.74 -3.04 -10.68
C ASN A 47 -6.31 -2.64 -11.11
N GLN A 48 -5.97 -1.35 -11.05
CA GLN A 48 -4.69 -0.80 -11.51
C GLN A 48 -3.50 -1.19 -10.63
N ASP A 49 -2.31 -1.12 -11.23
CA ASP A 49 -1.04 -1.31 -10.55
C ASP A 49 -0.51 0.00 -9.95
N VAL A 50 -0.16 -0.02 -8.67
CA VAL A 50 0.41 1.11 -7.93
C VAL A 50 1.56 0.64 -7.05
N ILE A 51 2.73 1.26 -7.20
CA ILE A 51 3.88 1.04 -6.32
C ILE A 51 4.33 2.40 -5.76
N VAL A 52 4.40 2.50 -4.44
CA VAL A 52 4.82 3.70 -3.69
C VAL A 52 5.82 3.28 -2.62
N ALA A 53 7.02 3.88 -2.61
CA ALA A 53 8.05 3.54 -1.61
C ALA A 53 7.74 4.07 -0.21
N ASP A 54 7.19 5.28 -0.15
CA ASP A 54 6.85 5.98 1.08
C ASP A 54 5.53 6.72 0.84
N PHE A 55 4.49 6.36 1.60
CA PHE A 55 3.19 7.01 1.51
C PHE A 55 2.73 7.55 2.85
N TYR A 56 3.06 8.82 3.04
CA TYR A 56 2.73 9.59 4.22
C TYR A 56 1.37 10.28 4.06
N SER A 57 0.36 9.81 4.80
CA SER A 57 -0.95 10.46 4.89
C SER A 57 -1.28 10.77 6.35
N GLU A 58 -1.51 12.05 6.62
CA GLU A 58 -2.00 12.53 7.90
C GLU A 58 -3.24 13.40 7.68
N SER A 59 -4.32 13.01 8.35
CA SER A 59 -5.59 13.76 8.44
C SER A 59 -6.54 13.60 7.25
N ASN A 60 -6.31 12.62 6.38
CA ASN A 60 -7.36 12.18 5.44
C ASN A 60 -8.48 11.49 6.23
N GLN A 61 -9.72 11.54 5.72
CA GLN A 61 -10.82 10.80 6.35
C GLN A 61 -10.48 9.31 6.39
N ARG A 62 -9.92 8.76 5.31
CA ARG A 62 -9.55 7.34 5.14
C ARG A 62 -8.22 7.24 4.40
N TYR A 63 -7.58 6.08 4.44
CA TYR A 63 -6.25 5.87 3.86
C TYR A 63 -6.30 5.34 2.42
N LEU A 64 -6.87 4.15 2.20
CA LEU A 64 -6.83 3.47 0.89
C LEU A 64 -8.21 2.98 0.49
N LEU A 65 -8.63 3.32 -0.73
CA LEU A 65 -9.69 2.65 -1.45
C LEU A 65 -9.09 1.87 -2.63
N ALA A 66 -9.34 0.56 -2.70
CA ALA A 66 -8.94 -0.26 -3.83
C ALA A 66 -10.17 -0.92 -4.46
N VAL A 67 -10.46 -0.62 -5.71
CA VAL A 67 -11.67 -1.08 -6.42
C VAL A 67 -11.30 -1.83 -7.69
N GLY A 68 -12.00 -2.95 -7.90
CA GLY A 68 -11.98 -3.71 -9.13
C GLY A 68 -13.38 -3.94 -9.69
N GLY A 69 -13.42 -4.45 -10.92
CA GLY A 69 -14.65 -4.78 -11.63
C GLY A 69 -14.54 -6.07 -12.43
N SER A 70 -15.70 -6.62 -12.79
CA SER A 70 -15.78 -7.83 -13.62
C SER A 70 -15.03 -7.65 -14.95
N GLY A 71 -14.32 -8.70 -15.38
CA GLY A 71 -13.54 -8.69 -16.62
C GLY A 71 -12.18 -7.99 -16.54
N GLN A 72 -11.87 -7.29 -15.44
CA GLN A 72 -10.56 -6.67 -15.25
C GLN A 72 -9.50 -7.71 -14.86
N THR A 73 -8.25 -7.49 -15.29
CA THR A 73 -7.11 -8.34 -14.90
C THR A 73 -6.75 -8.14 -13.43
N SER A 74 -5.95 -9.05 -12.86
CA SER A 74 -5.37 -8.84 -11.54
C SER A 74 -4.44 -7.63 -11.54
N GLY A 75 -4.50 -6.82 -10.48
CA GLY A 75 -3.59 -5.71 -10.24
C GLY A 75 -2.67 -5.95 -9.05
N ARG A 76 -1.76 -5.01 -8.79
CA ARG A 76 -0.96 -4.95 -7.56
C ARG A 76 -0.87 -3.54 -6.97
N VAL A 77 -1.15 -3.44 -5.67
CA VAL A 77 -0.82 -2.26 -4.86
C VAL A 77 0.31 -2.62 -3.90
N THR A 78 1.39 -1.85 -3.90
CA THR A 78 2.53 -2.04 -3.01
C THR A 78 2.92 -0.69 -2.43
N ILE A 79 2.71 -0.52 -1.12
CA ILE A 79 2.99 0.73 -0.41
C ILE A 79 3.98 0.45 0.71
N GLY A 80 5.11 1.16 0.70
CA GLY A 80 6.09 1.17 1.79
C GLY A 80 5.87 2.38 2.70
N ALA A 81 6.45 2.30 3.90
CA ALA A 81 6.28 3.26 4.99
C ALA A 81 4.83 3.77 5.11
N SER A 82 3.87 2.84 5.25
CA SER A 82 2.44 3.18 5.25
C SER A 82 2.00 3.92 6.53
N LYS A 83 1.90 5.25 6.46
CA LYS A 83 1.35 6.10 7.52
C LYS A 83 -0.18 6.13 7.46
N ILE A 84 -0.84 5.24 8.19
CA ILE A 84 -2.30 5.06 8.18
C ILE A 84 -2.94 5.91 9.29
N SER A 85 -2.93 7.24 9.12
CA SER A 85 -3.46 8.17 10.12
C SER A 85 -4.76 8.81 9.64
N THR A 86 -5.90 8.28 10.09
CA THR A 86 -7.22 8.63 9.55
C THR A 86 -8.14 9.31 10.56
N VAL A 87 -9.01 10.20 10.07
CA VAL A 87 -10.05 10.85 10.87
C VAL A 87 -11.27 9.94 11.06
N ASP A 88 -11.66 9.17 10.05
CA ASP A 88 -12.68 8.14 10.20
C ASP A 88 -12.08 6.87 10.80
N ARG A 89 -12.95 6.11 11.46
CA ARG A 89 -12.66 4.76 11.92
C ARG A 89 -12.38 3.81 10.76
N GLU A 90 -13.08 3.95 9.64
CA GLU A 90 -12.81 3.21 8.40
C GLU A 90 -11.54 3.75 7.75
N ALA A 91 -10.46 2.97 7.72
CA ALA A 91 -9.22 3.41 7.09
C ALA A 91 -9.01 2.83 5.70
N ILE A 92 -9.30 1.55 5.51
CA ILE A 92 -8.99 0.84 4.28
C ILE A 92 -10.24 0.12 3.81
N THR A 93 -10.57 0.30 2.54
CA THR A 93 -11.70 -0.36 1.90
C THR A 93 -11.28 -0.97 0.58
N ILE A 94 -11.53 -2.27 0.44
CA ILE A 94 -11.19 -3.05 -0.75
C ILE A 94 -12.49 -3.60 -1.33
N ARG A 95 -12.85 -3.22 -2.55
CA ARG A 95 -14.11 -3.61 -3.22
C ARG A 95 -13.83 -4.35 -4.51
N ASP A 96 -14.01 -5.67 -4.49
CA ASP A 96 -13.80 -6.54 -5.66
C ASP A 96 -12.47 -6.35 -6.40
N TYR A 97 -11.47 -5.73 -5.78
CA TYR A 97 -10.12 -5.65 -6.30
C TYR A 97 -9.52 -7.05 -6.34
N GLN A 98 -8.94 -7.44 -7.48
CA GLN A 98 -8.30 -8.75 -7.63
C GLN A 98 -6.78 -8.65 -7.67
N GLY A 99 -6.06 -9.59 -7.05
CA GLY A 99 -4.59 -9.63 -7.13
C GLY A 99 -3.94 -9.44 -5.76
N ARG A 100 -3.11 -8.42 -5.60
CA ARG A 100 -2.37 -8.19 -4.34
C ARG A 100 -2.43 -6.74 -3.86
N ILE A 101 -2.54 -6.56 -2.55
CA ILE A 101 -2.31 -5.30 -1.86
C ILE A 101 -1.29 -5.56 -0.73
N PHE A 102 -0.19 -4.82 -0.72
CA PHE A 102 0.84 -4.88 0.32
C PHE A 102 0.99 -3.50 0.96
N LEU A 103 0.93 -3.44 2.28
CA LEU A 103 1.23 -2.27 3.11
C LEU A 103 2.39 -2.64 4.06
N GLY A 104 3.51 -1.94 3.93
CA GLY A 104 4.73 -2.27 4.67
C GLY A 104 5.23 -1.12 5.52
N GLY A 105 5.51 -1.40 6.79
CA GLY A 105 6.13 -0.47 7.73
C GLY A 105 5.31 0.79 7.98
N GLY A 106 5.85 1.69 8.79
CA GLY A 106 5.16 2.91 9.20
C GLY A 106 4.23 2.67 10.38
N ASP A 107 3.30 3.60 10.59
CA ASP A 107 2.42 3.57 11.75
C ASP A 107 0.98 3.98 11.42
N GLY A 108 0.03 3.43 12.18
CA GLY A 108 -1.40 3.61 11.94
C GLY A 108 -2.21 3.81 13.20
N TRP A 109 -3.19 4.72 13.15
CA TRP A 109 -4.14 4.98 14.23
C TRP A 109 -5.39 5.72 13.76
N TRP A 110 -6.45 5.60 14.55
CA TRP A 110 -7.62 6.44 14.42
C TRP A 110 -7.39 7.73 15.21
N GLN A 111 -7.28 8.87 14.51
CA GLN A 111 -6.92 10.14 15.14
C GLN A 111 -7.97 10.62 16.14
N SER A 112 -9.26 10.42 15.84
CA SER A 112 -10.34 10.94 16.68
C SER A 112 -10.46 10.19 18.00
N ASP A 113 -10.11 8.91 18.05
CA ASP A 113 -10.11 8.12 19.29
C ASP A 113 -9.16 6.93 19.20
N THR A 114 -7.93 7.14 19.68
CA THR A 114 -6.90 6.09 19.73
C THR A 114 -7.21 4.95 20.72
N SER A 115 -8.28 5.03 21.51
CA SER A 115 -8.71 3.94 22.40
C SER A 115 -9.61 2.91 21.69
N GLN A 116 -10.08 3.24 20.49
CA GLN A 116 -11.00 2.45 19.71
C GLN A 116 -10.28 1.85 18.50
N PRO A 117 -10.78 0.72 17.95
CA PRO A 117 -10.10 0.05 16.85
C PRO A 117 -10.35 0.71 15.50
N LEU A 118 -9.35 0.66 14.63
CA LEU A 118 -9.43 1.09 13.23
C LEU A 118 -10.01 -0.03 12.36
N GLU A 119 -10.81 0.32 11.36
CA GLU A 119 -11.49 -0.63 10.48
C GLU A 119 -10.78 -0.82 9.15
N ILE A 120 -10.62 -2.08 8.79
CA ILE A 120 -10.18 -2.54 7.47
C ILE A 120 -11.30 -3.40 6.89
N LEU A 121 -11.84 -2.95 5.76
CA LEU A 121 -13.00 -3.52 5.11
C LEU A 121 -12.60 -4.20 3.80
N HIS A 122 -13.17 -5.37 3.56
CA HIS A 122 -13.19 -5.98 2.24
C HIS A 122 -14.60 -6.44 1.90
N GLU A 123 -15.09 -5.96 0.76
CA GLU A 123 -16.40 -6.28 0.18
C GLU A 123 -16.15 -6.89 -1.20
N GLY A 124 -16.79 -8.03 -1.47
CA GLY A 124 -16.65 -8.70 -2.75
C GLY A 124 -16.15 -10.14 -2.66
N VAL A 125 -16.07 -10.75 -3.83
CA VAL A 125 -15.80 -12.19 -4.00
C VAL A 125 -14.52 -12.47 -4.77
N ARG A 126 -13.97 -11.46 -5.43
CA ARG A 126 -12.75 -11.60 -6.24
C ARG A 126 -11.53 -11.82 -5.35
N PRO A 127 -10.62 -12.74 -5.71
CA PRO A 127 -9.52 -13.12 -4.85
C PRO A 127 -8.45 -12.02 -4.76
N VAL A 128 -8.13 -11.61 -3.53
CA VAL A 128 -7.05 -10.66 -3.24
C VAL A 128 -6.18 -11.15 -2.08
N ASP A 129 -4.87 -11.12 -2.27
CA ASP A 129 -3.90 -11.25 -1.18
C ASP A 129 -3.67 -9.86 -0.56
N PHE A 130 -4.09 -9.66 0.69
CA PHE A 130 -3.85 -8.42 1.43
C PHE A 130 -2.85 -8.66 2.55
N ILE A 131 -1.72 -7.99 2.49
CA ILE A 131 -0.60 -8.17 3.42
C ILE A 131 -0.34 -6.85 4.13
N ILE A 132 -0.28 -6.89 5.46
CA ILE A 132 0.25 -5.82 6.29
C ILE A 132 1.48 -6.36 7.02
N ALA A 133 2.64 -5.75 6.81
CA ALA A 133 3.89 -6.19 7.39
C ALA A 133 4.65 -5.06 8.09
N GLY A 134 5.13 -5.28 9.32
CA GLY A 134 5.96 -4.32 10.05
C GLY A 134 5.23 -3.05 10.50
N GLN A 135 3.89 -3.05 10.51
CA GLN A 135 3.08 -1.88 10.87
C GLN A 135 3.08 -1.69 12.39
N MET A 136 3.37 -0.47 12.84
CA MET A 136 3.16 -0.06 14.22
C MET A 136 1.75 0.53 14.39
N TRP A 137 0.94 -0.08 15.23
CA TRP A 137 -0.39 0.41 15.56
C TRP A 137 -0.36 1.22 16.85
N TRP A 138 -0.64 2.52 16.78
CA TRP A 138 -0.57 3.39 17.94
C TRP A 138 -1.88 3.37 18.73
N ARG A 139 -1.88 2.59 19.83
CA ARG A 139 -3.00 2.36 20.77
C ARG A 139 -4.29 1.80 20.14
N THR A 140 -4.30 1.64 18.82
CA THR A 140 -5.45 1.34 17.98
C THR A 140 -5.25 -0.02 17.34
N LYS A 141 -5.90 -1.07 17.86
CA LYS A 141 -5.83 -2.38 17.20
C LYS A 141 -6.70 -2.40 15.94
N PRO A 142 -6.21 -2.84 14.78
CA PRO A 142 -7.05 -2.97 13.60
C PRO A 142 -8.09 -4.08 13.78
N ILE A 143 -9.33 -3.81 13.42
CA ILE A 143 -10.39 -4.81 13.26
C ILE A 143 -10.65 -5.05 11.78
N ARG A 144 -10.93 -6.31 11.46
CA ARG A 144 -10.96 -6.82 10.10
C ARG A 144 -12.38 -7.28 9.79
N LYS A 145 -13.01 -6.67 8.78
CA LYS A 145 -14.33 -7.07 8.28
C LYS A 145 -14.15 -7.54 6.83
N PHE A 146 -13.82 -8.81 6.68
CA PHE A 146 -13.41 -9.37 5.40
C PHE A 146 -14.45 -10.28 4.77
N GLY A 147 -14.88 -9.92 3.56
CA GLY A 147 -15.64 -10.80 2.67
C GLY A 147 -14.83 -12.00 2.16
N PRO A 148 -15.47 -12.95 1.46
CA PRO A 148 -14.91 -14.26 1.12
C PRO A 148 -13.74 -14.21 0.13
N GLY A 149 -13.60 -13.13 -0.66
CA GLY A 149 -12.48 -12.96 -1.60
C GLY A 149 -11.13 -12.67 -0.92
N MET A 150 -11.12 -12.37 0.38
CA MET A 150 -9.92 -11.91 1.07
C MET A 150 -9.00 -13.05 1.52
N ARG A 151 -7.71 -12.94 1.19
CA ARG A 151 -6.61 -13.74 1.74
C ARG A 151 -5.66 -12.82 2.49
N TYR A 152 -5.80 -12.79 3.82
CA TYR A 152 -5.07 -11.86 4.65
C TYR A 152 -3.75 -12.44 5.19
N ALA A 153 -2.74 -11.58 5.30
CA ALA A 153 -1.57 -11.82 6.14
C ALA A 153 -1.19 -10.61 6.99
N SER A 154 -0.80 -10.90 8.24
CA SER A 154 -0.21 -9.99 9.21
C SER A 154 1.18 -10.52 9.55
N VAL A 155 2.22 -9.71 9.38
CA VAL A 155 3.62 -10.13 9.60
C VAL A 155 4.34 -9.07 10.41
N GLU A 156 4.85 -9.42 11.59
CA GLU A 156 5.67 -8.55 12.45
C GLU A 156 5.02 -7.18 12.76
N ASN A 157 3.70 -7.13 12.88
CA ASN A 157 2.98 -5.92 13.25
C ASN A 157 3.04 -5.72 14.77
N LEU A 158 3.09 -4.48 15.23
CA LEU A 158 3.22 -4.12 16.65
C LEU A 158 1.99 -3.34 17.11
N LEU A 159 1.59 -3.52 18.37
CA LEU A 159 0.66 -2.62 19.06
C LEU A 159 1.43 -1.85 20.13
N MET A 160 1.41 -0.52 20.04
CA MET A 160 2.11 0.37 20.98
C MET A 160 1.10 1.01 21.93
N GLU A 161 1.29 0.84 23.25
CA GLU A 161 0.42 1.38 24.30
C GLU A 161 1.13 2.49 25.09
N ASN A 162 0.73 3.75 24.90
CA ASN A 162 1.51 4.88 25.44
C ASN A 162 1.21 5.26 26.91
N LYS A 163 1.22 4.30 27.84
CA LYS A 163 1.06 4.63 29.27
C LYS A 163 2.08 4.00 30.21
N TYR A 164 2.75 2.94 29.78
CA TYR A 164 3.61 2.12 30.64
C TYR A 164 4.71 1.44 29.79
N PRO A 165 6.00 1.67 30.06
CA PRO A 165 7.13 1.17 29.24
C PRO A 165 7.12 -0.34 29.00
N GLU A 166 6.60 -1.11 29.94
CA GLU A 166 6.50 -2.56 29.91
C GLU A 166 5.45 -3.11 28.91
N TYR A 167 4.66 -2.22 28.29
CA TYR A 167 3.67 -2.54 27.26
C TYR A 167 4.01 -1.99 25.87
N ASN A 168 5.16 -1.32 25.71
CA ASN A 168 5.70 -1.00 24.40
C ASN A 168 6.18 -2.31 23.77
N GLU A 169 5.72 -2.62 22.55
CA GLU A 169 6.12 -3.82 21.78
C GLU A 169 5.31 -5.11 22.04
N LYS A 170 3.98 -5.05 22.14
CA LYS A 170 3.19 -6.26 21.91
C LYS A 170 3.16 -6.56 20.41
N SER A 171 3.94 -7.54 19.97
CA SER A 171 3.76 -8.14 18.65
C SER A 171 2.32 -8.61 18.51
N LEU A 172 1.63 -8.10 17.49
CA LEU A 172 0.37 -8.65 17.05
C LEU A 172 0.64 -10.04 16.44
N PRO A 173 -0.30 -10.99 16.57
CA PRO A 173 -0.10 -12.33 16.02
C PRO A 173 0.23 -12.28 14.52
N ASN A 174 1.25 -13.04 14.14
CA ASN A 174 1.48 -13.34 12.73
C ASN A 174 0.36 -14.24 12.22
N GLU A 175 -0.20 -13.86 11.07
CA GLU A 175 -1.20 -14.64 10.35
C GLU A 175 -0.74 -14.71 8.91
N HIS A 176 -0.61 -15.91 8.35
CA HIS A 176 -0.25 -16.07 6.95
C HIS A 176 -0.71 -17.43 6.43
N LYS A 177 -0.90 -17.50 5.12
CA LYS A 177 -1.07 -18.75 4.36
C LYS A 177 0.13 -18.90 3.40
N PRO A 178 0.45 -20.10 2.90
CA PRO A 178 1.51 -20.24 1.90
C PRO A 178 1.34 -19.31 0.69
N THR A 179 0.11 -19.06 0.26
CA THR A 179 -0.18 -18.13 -0.86
C THR A 179 0.21 -16.69 -0.54
N THR A 180 0.15 -16.26 0.73
CA THR A 180 0.51 -14.90 1.13
C THR A 180 2.02 -14.71 1.27
N GLN A 181 2.79 -15.78 1.45
CA GLN A 181 4.26 -15.70 1.44
C GLN A 181 4.80 -15.36 0.04
N ALA A 182 4.27 -16.00 -1.00
CA ALA A 182 4.62 -15.65 -2.38
C ALA A 182 4.25 -14.19 -2.72
N ALA A 183 3.10 -13.73 -2.23
CA ALA A 183 2.65 -12.36 -2.40
C ALA A 183 3.57 -11.34 -1.71
N LEU A 184 4.05 -11.66 -0.49
CA LEU A 184 5.05 -10.87 0.23
C LEU A 184 6.38 -10.79 -0.51
N THR A 185 6.91 -11.92 -0.99
CA THR A 185 8.14 -11.94 -1.80
C THR A 185 8.01 -11.04 -3.03
N ALA A 186 6.91 -11.17 -3.75
CA ALA A 186 6.67 -10.34 -4.92
C ALA A 186 6.53 -8.84 -4.55
N ALA A 187 6.19 -8.48 -3.31
CA ALA A 187 6.05 -7.08 -2.91
C ALA A 187 7.44 -6.46 -2.65
N PHE A 188 8.36 -7.25 -2.07
CA PHE A 188 9.76 -6.86 -2.00
C PHE A 188 10.42 -6.79 -3.37
N ASP A 189 10.01 -7.61 -4.33
CA ASP A 189 10.48 -7.51 -5.71
C ASP A 189 10.06 -6.19 -6.37
N ASP A 190 8.84 -5.70 -6.11
CA ASP A 190 8.39 -4.38 -6.59
C ASP A 190 9.28 -3.25 -6.02
N PHE A 191 9.62 -3.27 -4.72
CA PHE A 191 10.54 -2.28 -4.17
C PHE A 191 11.94 -2.38 -4.75
N ARG A 192 12.42 -3.60 -5.05
CA ARG A 192 13.71 -3.79 -5.71
C ARG A 192 13.70 -3.23 -7.12
N GLU A 193 12.62 -3.47 -7.87
CA GLU A 193 12.42 -2.90 -9.20
C GLU A 193 12.39 -1.37 -9.13
N LEU A 194 11.57 -0.82 -8.23
CA LEU A 194 11.45 0.61 -7.98
C LEU A 194 12.82 1.25 -7.65
N GLY A 195 13.56 0.66 -6.71
CA GLY A 195 14.90 1.11 -6.36
C GLY A 195 15.87 1.02 -7.53
N SER A 196 15.79 -0.02 -8.37
CA SER A 196 16.63 -0.14 -9.57
C SER A 196 16.33 0.95 -10.60
N GLN A 197 15.07 1.34 -10.77
CA GLN A 197 14.67 2.43 -11.68
C GLN A 197 15.14 3.78 -11.13
N TYR A 198 14.99 4.01 -9.81
CA TYR A 198 15.54 5.18 -9.16
C TYR A 198 17.05 5.28 -9.38
N LEU A 199 17.80 4.21 -9.12
CA LEU A 199 19.25 4.21 -9.33
C LEU A 199 19.63 4.47 -10.79
N ARG A 200 18.92 3.88 -11.76
CA ARG A 200 19.15 4.16 -13.18
C ARG A 200 18.91 5.63 -13.49
N TYR A 201 17.78 6.19 -13.06
CA TYR A 201 17.46 7.58 -13.35
C TYR A 201 18.47 8.56 -12.72
N TYR A 202 18.85 8.33 -11.46
CA TYR A 202 19.74 9.23 -10.72
C TYR A 202 21.23 9.06 -11.06
N PHE A 203 21.65 7.88 -11.53
CA PHE A 203 23.08 7.59 -11.75
C PHE A 203 23.45 7.27 -13.20
N ALA A 204 22.50 7.05 -14.13
CA ALA A 204 22.83 6.80 -15.54
C ALA A 204 23.34 8.05 -16.28
N ASP A 205 23.09 9.25 -15.77
CA ASP A 205 23.56 10.51 -16.37
C ASP A 205 24.88 11.05 -15.77
N ASN A 206 25.51 10.33 -14.82
CA ASN A 206 26.75 10.77 -14.18
C ASN A 206 28.03 10.53 -15.01
N GLY A 207 27.91 10.44 -16.35
CA GLY A 207 29.02 10.72 -17.26
C GLY A 207 29.47 12.19 -17.23
N THR A 208 28.67 13.09 -16.65
CA THR A 208 29.08 14.45 -16.29
C THR A 208 28.61 14.78 -14.88
N MET A 209 29.46 14.56 -13.88
CA MET A 209 29.29 15.18 -12.56
C MET A 209 29.18 16.70 -12.76
N ARG A 210 27.98 17.25 -12.57
CA ARG A 210 27.84 18.67 -12.23
C ARG A 210 28.20 18.79 -10.76
N THR A 211 29.42 19.23 -10.49
CA THR A 211 29.80 19.71 -9.16
C THR A 211 28.91 20.89 -8.73
N PRO A 212 28.63 21.05 -7.43
CA PRO A 212 27.78 22.11 -6.90
C PRO A 212 28.25 23.52 -7.25
#